data_AF-A0A2D5H3I6-F1
#
_entry.id   AF-A0A2D5H3I6-F1
#
_cell.length_a   1.000
_cell.length_b   1.000
_cell.length_c   1.000
_cell.angle_alpha   90.00
_cell.angle_beta   90.00
_cell.angle_gamma   90.00
#
_symmetry.space_group_name_H-M   'P 1'
#
loop_
_entity.id
_entity.type
_entity.pdbx_description
1 polymer ?
#
loop_
_entity_poly.entity_id
_entity_poly.type
_entity_poly.pdbx_seq_one_letter_code
_entity_poly.pdbx_strand_id
1 'polypeptide(L)'
;MAKRFIDTSLFKKRWIRQLDPNMKLFWIYLLTNCDHAGIWEVDIDLAAFQTGVELDESTILKTFNRKIVPFKDGKWFVPKFVDYQYGELNENVNAHKSVIKLLTKYGLYVDNQLLPNSSATVKVNNLTVKDKD
;
A
#
# COMPACT_ATOMS: atom_id res chain seq x y z
N MET A 1 19.31 -6.81 -3.47
CA MET A 1 17.93 -7.18 -3.85
C MET A 1 17.18 -7.55 -2.57
N ALA A 2 16.13 -6.81 -2.21
CA ALA A 2 15.30 -7.18 -1.06
C ALA A 2 14.37 -8.33 -1.46
N LYS A 3 14.25 -9.35 -0.61
CA LYS A 3 13.27 -10.43 -0.79
C LYS A 3 11.97 -10.02 -0.08
N ARG A 4 10.83 -10.33 -0.70
CA ARG A 4 9.51 -10.13 -0.11
C ARG A 4 8.93 -11.48 0.27
N PHE A 5 8.25 -11.55 1.42
CA PHE A 5 7.44 -12.72 1.73
C PHE A 5 6.15 -12.67 0.92
N ILE A 6 5.73 -13.81 0.38
CA ILE A 6 4.42 -14.01 -0.26
C ILE A 6 3.76 -15.19 0.44
N ASP A 7 2.48 -15.04 0.75
CA ASP A 7 1.69 -16.07 1.42
C ASP A 7 1.55 -17.28 0.49
N THR A 8 2.03 -18.45 0.92
CA THR A 8 1.90 -19.69 0.15
C THR A 8 0.45 -20.12 -0.03
N SER A 9 -0.46 -19.59 0.80
CA SER A 9 -1.91 -19.76 0.69
C SER A 9 -2.62 -18.62 -0.06
N LEU A 10 -1.90 -17.66 -0.65
CA LEU A 10 -2.47 -16.48 -1.31
C LEU A 10 -3.62 -16.84 -2.26
N PHE A 11 -3.39 -17.79 -3.17
CA PHE A 11 -4.40 -18.22 -4.15
C PHE A 11 -5.56 -19.02 -3.54
N LYS A 12 -5.48 -19.45 -2.28
CA LYS A 12 -6.60 -20.10 -1.56
C LYS A 12 -7.59 -19.07 -1.02
N LYS A 13 -7.16 -17.81 -0.79
CA LYS A 13 -8.00 -16.74 -0.26
C LYS A 13 -9.20 -16.50 -1.17
N ARG A 14 -10.42 -16.50 -0.61
CA ARG A 14 -11.69 -16.40 -1.36
C ARG A 14 -11.69 -15.23 -2.35
N TRP A 15 -11.22 -14.07 -1.92
CA TRP A 15 -11.22 -12.87 -2.76
C TRP A 15 -10.20 -12.95 -3.90
N ILE A 16 -9.02 -13.56 -3.69
CA ILE A 16 -8.06 -13.81 -4.78
C ILE A 16 -8.63 -14.81 -5.78
N ARG A 17 -9.32 -15.86 -5.32
CA ARG A 17 -9.93 -16.86 -6.21
C ARG A 17 -10.94 -16.25 -7.18
N GLN A 18 -11.64 -15.20 -6.76
CA GLN A 18 -12.66 -14.50 -7.54
C GLN A 18 -12.10 -13.50 -8.55
N LEU A 19 -10.82 -13.12 -8.45
CA LEU A 19 -10.17 -12.27 -9.43
C LEU A 19 -9.98 -13.01 -10.76
N ASP A 20 -10.09 -12.28 -11.86
CA ASP A 20 -9.61 -12.76 -13.15
C ASP A 20 -8.06 -12.90 -13.12
N PRO A 21 -7.47 -13.65 -14.07
CA PRO A 21 -6.03 -13.87 -14.11
C PRO A 21 -5.19 -12.59 -14.20
N ASN A 22 -5.66 -11.56 -14.90
CA ASN A 22 -4.93 -10.31 -15.10
C ASN A 22 -4.84 -9.54 -13.79
N MET A 23 -5.95 -9.44 -13.05
CA MET A 23 -5.96 -8.82 -11.73
C MET A 23 -5.18 -9.64 -10.70
N LYS A 24 -5.16 -10.98 -10.78
CA LYS A 24 -4.26 -11.79 -9.94
C LYS A 24 -2.79 -11.43 -10.19
N LEU A 25 -2.39 -11.31 -11.45
CA LEU A 25 -1.02 -10.95 -11.82
C LEU A 25 -0.68 -9.52 -11.38
N PHE A 26 -1.57 -8.56 -11.61
CA PHE A 26 -1.40 -7.19 -11.15
C PHE A 26 -1.24 -7.10 -9.62
N TRP A 27 -2.02 -7.88 -8.86
CA TRP A 27 -1.88 -7.91 -7.41
C TRP A 27 -0.48 -8.38 -6.97
N ILE A 28 0.05 -9.43 -7.59
CA ILE A 28 1.43 -9.89 -7.33
C ILE A 28 2.44 -8.80 -7.72
N TYR A 29 2.28 -8.22 -8.91
CA TYR A 29 3.11 -7.13 -9.40
C TYR A 29 3.20 -5.99 -8.39
N LEU A 30 2.04 -5.54 -7.88
CA LEU A 30 1.96 -4.45 -6.91
C LEU A 30 2.69 -4.80 -5.61
N LEU A 31 2.50 -6.01 -5.08
CA LEU A 31 3.18 -6.45 -3.86
C LEU A 31 4.71 -6.53 -4.03
N THR A 32 5.20 -6.78 -5.24
CA THR A 32 6.64 -6.86 -5.53
C THR A 32 7.26 -5.51 -5.90
N ASN A 33 6.46 -4.53 -6.35
CA ASN A 33 6.93 -3.23 -6.86
C ASN A 33 6.60 -2.02 -5.98
N CYS A 34 5.71 -2.15 -4.99
CA CYS A 34 5.60 -1.15 -3.94
C CYS A 34 6.89 -1.09 -3.10
N ASP A 35 7.12 -0.01 -2.38
CA ASP A 35 8.26 0.14 -1.50
C ASP A 35 8.13 -0.69 -0.20
N HIS A 36 9.02 -0.48 0.76
CA HIS A 36 9.03 -1.23 2.01
C HIS A 36 7.93 -0.79 2.98
N ALA A 37 7.27 0.34 2.75
CA ALA A 37 6.07 0.75 3.47
C ALA A 37 4.77 0.39 2.75
N GLY A 38 4.83 -0.36 1.63
CA GLY A 38 3.64 -0.70 0.86
C GLY A 38 3.07 0.47 0.05
N ILE A 39 3.89 1.50 -0.21
CA ILE A 39 3.52 2.63 -1.06
C ILE A 39 4.05 2.35 -2.47
N TRP A 40 3.19 2.53 -3.47
CA TRP A 40 3.54 2.39 -4.87
C TRP A 40 3.42 3.75 -5.56
N GLU A 41 4.49 4.17 -6.21
CA GLU A 41 4.48 5.26 -7.19
C GLU A 41 3.79 4.72 -8.44
N VAL A 42 2.62 5.25 -8.75
CA VAL A 42 1.72 4.71 -9.77
C VAL A 42 2.33 4.92 -11.14
N ASP A 43 2.59 3.80 -11.82
CA ASP A 43 3.02 3.75 -13.20
C ASP A 43 2.31 2.56 -13.88
N ILE A 44 1.09 2.82 -14.35
CA ILE A 44 0.23 1.81 -14.96
C ILE A 44 0.82 1.32 -16.28
N ASP A 45 1.44 2.22 -17.04
CA ASP A 45 2.05 1.91 -18.33
C ASP A 45 3.23 0.94 -18.15
N LEU A 46 4.10 1.21 -17.16
CA LEU A 46 5.19 0.30 -16.82
C LEU A 46 4.67 -1.04 -16.31
N ALA A 47 3.64 -1.03 -15.46
CA ALA A 47 3.01 -2.26 -14.98
C ALA A 47 2.45 -3.09 -16.12
N ALA A 48 1.76 -2.46 -17.07
CA ALA A 48 1.20 -3.11 -18.25
C ALA A 48 2.31 -3.69 -19.14
N PHE A 49 3.35 -2.90 -19.41
CA PHE A 49 4.52 -3.33 -20.19
C PHE A 49 5.21 -4.56 -19.57
N GLN A 50 5.47 -4.54 -18.25
CA GLN A 50 6.19 -5.63 -17.58
C GLN A 50 5.35 -6.90 -17.42
N THR A 51 4.03 -6.77 -17.30
CA THR A 51 3.13 -7.91 -17.11
C THR A 51 2.54 -8.46 -18.41
N GLY A 52 2.58 -7.68 -19.50
CA GLY A 52 1.90 -8.01 -20.76
C GLY A 52 0.37 -7.95 -20.66
N VAL A 53 -0.14 -7.21 -19.67
CA VAL A 53 -1.57 -7.11 -19.36
C VAL A 53 -2.05 -5.69 -19.68
N GLU A 54 -3.21 -5.58 -20.32
CA GLU A 54 -3.90 -4.30 -20.43
C GLU A 54 -4.49 -3.92 -19.06
N LEU A 55 -4.05 -2.76 -18.56
CA LEU A 55 -4.41 -2.27 -17.24
C LEU A 55 -5.07 -0.90 -17.36
N ASP A 56 -6.18 -0.74 -16.64
CA ASP A 56 -6.86 0.53 -16.48
C ASP A 56 -6.95 0.85 -14.99
N GLU A 57 -6.53 2.06 -14.62
CA GLU A 57 -6.52 2.52 -13.23
C GLU A 57 -7.90 2.42 -12.59
N SER A 58 -8.95 2.85 -13.29
CA SER A 58 -10.31 2.86 -12.73
C SER A 58 -10.81 1.44 -12.42
N THR A 59 -10.49 0.49 -13.30
CA THR A 59 -10.80 -0.93 -13.17
C THR A 59 -10.02 -1.57 -12.03
N ILE A 60 -8.73 -1.25 -11.89
CA ILE A 60 -7.89 -1.72 -10.79
C ILE A 60 -8.46 -1.24 -9.45
N LEU A 61 -8.68 0.07 -9.30
CA LEU A 61 -9.15 0.66 -8.05
C LEU A 61 -10.54 0.14 -7.66
N LYS A 62 -11.42 -0.09 -8.64
CA LYS A 62 -12.71 -0.74 -8.42
C LYS A 62 -12.56 -2.19 -7.95
N THR A 63 -11.64 -2.94 -8.56
CA THR A 63 -11.40 -4.37 -8.26
C THR A 63 -10.79 -4.57 -6.88
N PHE A 64 -9.80 -3.75 -6.52
CA PHE A 64 -9.08 -3.82 -5.24
C PHE A 64 -9.58 -2.81 -4.22
N ASN A 65 -10.86 -2.41 -4.32
CA ASN A 65 -11.49 -1.49 -3.40
C ASN A 65 -11.18 -1.88 -1.94
N ARG A 66 -10.77 -0.89 -1.13
CA ARG A 66 -10.33 -1.07 0.27
C ARG A 66 -9.12 -2.00 0.45
N LYS A 67 -8.33 -2.29 -0.59
CA LYS A 67 -7.03 -2.97 -0.49
C LYS A 67 -5.91 -2.09 -1.01
N ILE A 68 -6.23 -1.30 -2.02
CA ILE A 68 -5.42 -0.22 -2.56
C ILE A 68 -6.09 1.09 -2.15
N VAL A 69 -5.32 2.00 -1.54
CA VAL A 69 -5.79 3.30 -1.09
C VAL A 69 -4.99 4.38 -1.82
N PRO A 70 -5.57 5.04 -2.83
CA PRO A 70 -5.04 6.29 -3.34
C PRO A 70 -5.10 7.34 -2.23
N PHE A 71 -3.95 7.91 -1.86
CA PHE A 71 -3.86 8.87 -0.76
C PHE A 71 -3.14 10.17 -1.15
N LYS A 72 -2.45 10.16 -2.29
CA LYS A 72 -1.80 11.32 -2.90
C LYS A 72 -1.76 11.10 -4.41
N ASP A 73 -1.73 12.18 -5.17
CA ASP A 73 -1.59 12.11 -6.62
C ASP A 73 -0.39 11.24 -7.02
N GLY A 74 -0.62 10.29 -7.94
CA GLY A 74 0.35 9.29 -8.37
C GLY A 74 0.85 8.32 -7.30
N LYS A 75 0.19 8.19 -6.13
CA LYS A 75 0.61 7.29 -5.05
C LYS A 75 -0.52 6.48 -4.46
N TRP A 76 -0.31 5.17 -4.43
CA TRP A 76 -1.21 4.24 -3.77
C TRP A 76 -0.55 3.57 -2.57
N PHE A 77 -1.35 3.30 -1.55
CA PHE A 77 -0.93 2.59 -0.35
C PHE A 77 -1.64 1.23 -0.27
N VAL A 78 -0.91 0.20 0.13
CA VAL A 78 -1.42 -1.15 0.37
C VAL A 78 -1.30 -1.45 1.87
N PRO A 79 -2.28 -1.10 2.73
CA PRO A 79 -2.10 -1.16 4.18
C PRO A 79 -1.74 -2.55 4.71
N LYS A 80 -2.40 -3.58 4.16
CA LYS A 80 -2.16 -4.98 4.55
C LYS A 80 -0.76 -5.48 4.18
N PHE A 81 -0.03 -4.75 3.34
CA PHE A 81 1.36 -5.04 3.03
C PHE A 81 2.23 -4.97 4.29
N VAL A 82 2.08 -3.90 5.07
CA VAL A 82 2.89 -3.63 6.26
C VAL A 82 2.63 -4.69 7.34
N ASP A 83 1.35 -4.94 7.64
CA ASP A 83 0.92 -6.00 8.56
C ASP A 83 1.53 -7.36 8.18
N TYR A 84 1.57 -7.66 6.89
CA TYR A 84 2.02 -8.96 6.40
C TYR A 84 3.55 -9.12 6.46
N GLN A 85 4.31 -8.07 6.13
CA GLN A 85 5.77 -8.15 6.14
C GLN A 85 6.37 -8.01 7.54
N TYR A 86 5.71 -7.26 8.44
CA TYR A 86 6.32 -6.83 9.71
C TYR A 86 5.49 -7.18 10.94
N GLY A 87 4.20 -7.48 10.79
CA GLY A 87 3.28 -7.57 11.92
C GLY A 87 3.11 -6.20 12.58
N GLU A 88 3.33 -6.14 13.89
CA GLU A 88 3.36 -4.88 14.62
C GLU A 88 4.70 -4.16 14.41
N LEU A 89 4.64 -2.90 13.97
CA LEU A 89 5.83 -2.08 13.80
C LEU A 89 6.47 -1.77 15.16
N ASN A 90 7.80 -1.79 15.19
CA ASN A 90 8.57 -1.62 16.42
C ASN A 90 9.81 -0.78 16.09
N GLU A 91 9.88 0.42 16.63
CA GLU A 91 10.96 1.38 16.37
C GLU A 91 12.34 0.86 16.76
N ASN A 92 12.42 -0.15 17.63
CA ASN A 92 13.70 -0.78 18.01
C ASN A 92 14.26 -1.68 16.90
N VAL A 93 13.43 -2.10 15.94
CA VAL A 93 13.85 -2.91 14.79
C VAL A 93 14.29 -2.00 13.65
N ASN A 94 15.56 -2.09 13.25
CA ASN A 94 16.13 -1.22 12.22
C ASN A 94 15.35 -1.24 10.89
N ALA A 95 14.83 -2.40 10.48
CA ALA A 95 14.01 -2.53 9.28
C ALA A 95 12.66 -1.80 9.38
N HIS A 96 12.10 -1.69 10.59
CA HIS A 96 10.81 -1.02 10.82
C HIS A 96 10.99 0.50 10.89
N LYS A 97 12.16 1.01 11.32
CA LYS A 97 12.43 2.46 11.40
C LYS A 97 12.18 3.18 10.08
N SER A 98 12.63 2.62 8.96
CA SER A 98 12.45 3.26 7.66
C SER A 98 10.99 3.20 7.19
N VAL A 99 10.27 2.11 7.50
CA VAL A 99 8.82 1.99 7.28
C VAL A 99 8.06 3.06 8.05
N ILE A 100 8.30 3.16 9.36
CA ILE A 100 7.64 4.13 10.26
C ILE A 100 7.91 5.55 9.78
N LYS A 101 9.17 5.88 9.47
CA LYS A 101 9.55 7.20 8.94
C LYS A 101 8.76 7.57 7.68
N LEU A 102 8.62 6.61 6.75
CA LEU A 102 7.96 6.85 5.47
C LEU A 102 6.44 6.97 5.63
N LEU A 103 5.82 6.10 6.44
CA LEU A 103 4.39 6.19 6.73
C LEU A 103 4.05 7.49 7.47
N THR A 104 4.86 7.89 8.46
CA THR A 104 4.70 9.14 9.20
C THR A 104 4.84 10.36 8.27
N LYS A 105 5.82 10.34 7.36
CA LYS A 105 6.01 11.40 6.34
C LYS A 105 4.74 11.63 5.51
N TYR A 106 3.98 10.58 5.24
CA TYR A 106 2.75 10.66 4.44
C TYR A 106 1.46 10.66 5.30
N GLY A 107 1.58 10.72 6.63
CA GLY A 107 0.43 10.71 7.54
C GLY A 107 -0.35 9.38 7.54
N LEU A 108 0.28 8.28 7.14
CA LEU A 108 -0.34 6.94 7.05
C LEU A 108 -0.19 6.10 8.33
N TYR A 109 0.52 6.63 9.32
CA TYR A 109 0.75 6.00 10.63
C TYR A 109 0.43 7.03 11.72
N VAL A 110 -0.68 6.82 12.43
CA VAL A 110 -1.21 7.72 13.47
C VAL A 110 -1.44 6.89 14.73
N ASP A 111 -0.98 7.36 15.88
CA ASP A 111 -1.13 6.69 17.18
C ASP A 111 -0.70 5.21 17.18
N ASN A 112 0.41 4.92 16.49
CA ASN A 112 0.92 3.56 16.25
C ASN A 112 -0.03 2.63 15.48
N GLN A 113 -1.01 3.18 14.77
CA GLN A 113 -1.95 2.46 13.94
C GLN A 113 -1.83 2.88 12.49
N LEU A 114 -1.89 1.90 11.59
CA LEU A 114 -2.02 2.16 10.16
C LEU A 114 -3.42 2.72 9.91
N LEU A 115 -3.50 3.82 9.15
CA LEU A 115 -4.81 4.35 8.78
C LEU A 115 -5.59 3.27 7.99
N PRO A 116 -6.78 2.84 8.49
CA PRO A 116 -7.59 1.88 7.77
C PRO A 116 -8.13 2.47 6.47
N ASN A 117 -8.59 1.59 5.59
CA ASN A 117 -9.15 1.85 4.25
C ASN A 117 -10.39 2.77 4.20
N SER A 118 -10.69 3.54 5.24
CA SER A 118 -11.85 4.41 5.31
C SER A 118 -11.48 5.84 4.94
N SER A 119 -11.77 6.17 3.68
CA SER A 119 -12.23 7.48 3.21
C SER A 119 -11.32 8.68 3.43
N ALA A 120 -11.28 9.54 2.42
CA ALA A 120 -10.86 10.93 2.55
C ALA A 120 -11.69 11.64 3.64
N THR A 121 -11.30 11.51 4.91
CA THR A 121 -11.67 12.33 6.08
C THR A 121 -10.99 11.75 7.33
N VAL A 122 -9.67 11.73 7.39
CA VAL A 122 -9.05 12.16 8.64
C VAL A 122 -9.02 13.67 8.50
N LYS A 123 -10.02 14.35 9.10
CA LYS A 123 -9.89 15.78 9.33
C LYS A 123 -8.58 15.95 10.08
N VAL A 124 -7.59 16.54 9.43
CA VAL A 124 -6.41 17.10 10.09
C VAL A 124 -6.91 18.29 10.91
N ASN A 125 -7.62 18.00 12.00
CA ASN A 125 -7.94 18.98 13.01
C ASN A 125 -6.78 18.93 14.00
N ASN A 126 -6.05 20.05 14.05
CA ASN A 126 -5.07 20.44 15.06
C ASN A 126 -3.62 20.02 14.79
N LEU A 127 -3.05 20.56 13.72
CA LEU A 127 -1.69 21.08 13.79
C LEU A 127 -1.76 22.59 13.59
N THR A 128 -2.11 23.32 14.65
CA THR A 128 -1.72 24.73 14.76
C THR A 128 -0.19 24.74 14.76
N VAL A 129 0.39 25.09 13.62
CA VAL A 129 1.73 25.67 13.58
C VAL A 129 1.63 26.92 14.45
N LYS A 130 2.19 26.85 15.66
CA LYS A 130 2.55 28.06 16.38
C LYS A 130 3.68 28.68 15.57
N ASP A 131 3.34 29.59 14.68
CA ASP A 131 4.25 30.68 14.35
C ASP A 131 4.54 31.38 15.68
N LYS A 132 5.79 31.30 16.10
CA LYS A 132 6.36 32.18 17.11
C LYS A 132 7.36 33.05 16.37
N ASP A 133 7.22 34.34 16.64
CA ASP A 133 8.12 35.43 16.26
C ASP A 133 9.61 35.06 16.35
#